data_AF-A0AAW2ZJC4-F1
#
_entry.id   AF-A0AAW2ZJC4-F1
#
_cell.length_a   1.000
_cell.length_b   1.000
_cell.length_c   1.000
_cell.angle_alpha   90.00
_cell.angle_beta   90.00
_cell.angle_gamma   90.00
#
_symmetry.space_group_name_H-M   'P 1'
#
loop_
_entity.id
_entity.type
_entity.pdbx_description
1 polymer ?
#
loop_
_entity_poly.entity_id
_entity_poly.type
_entity_poly.pdbx_seq_one_letter_code
_entity_poly.pdbx_strand_id
1 'polypeptide(L)'
;MEYYEHQDDYIEEVMESFNKIFHSRNIKLFREVIGTWTIVAGFLLFRLREFGTSATDILMFLYFLKSYNKTYTNVNTFQVNHQKFSETVWRVMNQVIEHLNNTIDFLTRFQDVPTSRLFENVCFIIDGTECFLYRPSDNHIQRIYYSGKKKRHMMKYHIVVSIVDGHILDVCGPFYGKVHDITMAKSWIESNNIVLQEGEMFLG
;
A
#
# COMPACT_ATOMS: atom_id res chain seq x y z
N MET A 1 25.52 -2.93 13.63
CA MET A 1 26.18 -4.14 14.15
C MET A 1 25.28 -4.83 15.16
N GLU A 2 24.61 -4.10 16.07
CA GLU A 2 23.58 -4.63 17.00
C GLU A 2 22.37 -5.34 16.36
N TYR A 3 21.95 -4.98 15.15
CA TYR A 3 20.77 -5.59 14.50
C TYR A 3 20.93 -7.11 14.29
N TYR A 4 22.12 -7.57 13.89
CA TYR A 4 22.35 -8.99 13.59
C TYR A 4 22.43 -9.85 14.85
N GLU A 5 22.71 -9.27 16.02
CA GLU A 5 22.87 -10.03 17.27
C GLU A 5 21.52 -10.42 17.90
N HIS A 6 20.44 -9.69 17.61
CA HIS A 6 19.11 -9.94 18.20
C HIS A 6 18.01 -10.25 17.18
N GLN A 7 18.34 -10.30 15.88
CA GLN A 7 17.35 -10.53 14.82
C GLN A 7 16.58 -11.85 15.02
N ASP A 8 17.26 -12.89 15.49
CA ASP A 8 16.67 -14.20 15.71
C ASP A 8 15.64 -14.19 16.85
N ASP A 9 15.87 -13.42 17.92
CA ASP A 9 14.94 -13.30 19.06
C ASP A 9 13.57 -12.73 18.61
N TYR A 10 13.58 -11.68 17.77
CA TYR A 10 12.34 -11.07 17.27
C TYR A 10 11.63 -11.95 16.25
N ILE A 11 12.39 -12.67 15.41
CA ILE A 11 11.80 -13.65 14.49
C ILE A 11 11.12 -14.77 15.28
N GLU A 12 11.77 -15.26 16.34
CA GLU A 12 11.20 -16.29 17.21
C GLU A 12 9.94 -15.78 17.90
N GLU A 13 9.93 -14.58 18.47
CA GLU A 13 8.75 -13.98 19.10
C GLU A 13 7.55 -13.82 18.14
N VAL A 14 7.82 -13.38 16.92
CA VAL A 14 6.80 -13.28 15.86
C VAL A 14 6.27 -14.67 15.52
N MET A 15 7.15 -15.66 15.36
CA MET A 15 6.76 -17.02 15.05
C MET A 15 5.95 -17.63 16.20
N GLU A 16 6.34 -17.43 17.45
CA GLU A 16 5.56 -17.87 18.61
C GLU A 16 4.16 -17.27 18.64
N SER A 17 4.05 -15.97 18.37
CA SER A 17 2.78 -15.27 18.32
C SER A 17 1.91 -15.79 17.17
N PHE A 18 2.51 -16.03 16.01
CA PHE A 18 1.82 -16.66 14.87
C PHE A 18 1.33 -18.06 15.23
N ASN A 19 2.17 -18.88 15.87
CA ASN A 19 1.81 -20.23 16.29
C ASN A 19 0.65 -20.23 17.30
N LYS A 20 0.58 -19.23 18.19
CA LYS A 20 -0.52 -19.07 19.15
C LYS A 20 -1.84 -18.73 18.44
N ILE A 21 -1.80 -17.90 17.40
CA ILE A 21 -2.99 -17.45 16.66
C ILE A 21 -3.47 -18.53 15.68
N PHE A 22 -2.56 -19.15 14.93
CA PHE A 22 -2.89 -20.06 13.82
C PHE A 22 -2.66 -21.54 14.15
N HIS A 23 -2.26 -21.85 15.39
CA HIS A 23 -2.00 -23.21 15.87
C HIS A 23 -1.06 -24.03 14.97
N SER A 24 -0.03 -23.41 14.40
CA SER A 24 0.87 -24.05 13.42
C SER A 24 2.29 -23.51 13.45
N ARG A 25 3.28 -24.40 13.56
CA ARG A 25 4.73 -24.10 13.53
C ARG A 25 5.34 -24.25 12.14
N ASN A 26 4.78 -23.61 11.12
CA ASN A 26 5.23 -23.79 9.74
C ASN A 26 5.49 -22.46 9.02
N ILE A 27 6.75 -22.19 8.66
CA ILE A 27 7.15 -20.98 7.90
C ILE A 27 6.47 -20.91 6.53
N LYS A 28 6.25 -22.06 5.87
CA LYS A 28 5.49 -22.10 4.62
C LYS A 28 4.06 -21.61 4.83
N LEU A 29 3.42 -22.08 5.91
CA LEU A 29 2.09 -21.60 6.27
C LEU A 29 2.10 -20.11 6.65
N PHE A 30 3.11 -19.64 7.39
CA PHE A 30 3.27 -18.21 7.70
C PHE A 30 3.27 -17.38 6.41
N ARG A 31 4.07 -17.78 5.41
CA ARG A 31 4.11 -17.11 4.11
C ARG A 31 2.77 -17.20 3.38
N GLU A 32 2.11 -18.35 3.42
CA GLU A 32 0.77 -18.56 2.83
C GLU A 32 -0.34 -17.80 3.54
N VAL A 33 -0.19 -17.43 4.81
CA VAL A 33 -1.20 -16.71 5.61
C VAL A 33 -0.92 -15.21 5.66
N ILE A 34 0.31 -14.80 5.95
CA ILE A 34 0.73 -13.40 6.15
C ILE A 34 1.33 -12.78 4.88
N GLY A 35 1.84 -13.59 3.94
CA GLY A 35 2.29 -13.11 2.62
C GLY A 35 3.73 -12.58 2.60
N THR A 36 4.23 -12.14 3.75
CA THR A 36 5.60 -11.62 3.94
C THR A 36 6.54 -12.64 4.55
N TRP A 37 7.83 -12.44 4.31
CA TRP A 37 8.90 -13.22 4.95
C TRP A 37 8.91 -12.92 6.46
N THR A 38 9.05 -13.95 7.28
CA THR A 38 9.17 -13.85 8.75
C THR A 38 10.26 -12.86 9.18
N ILE A 39 11.31 -12.73 8.38
CA ILE A 39 12.38 -11.73 8.51
C ILE A 39 11.82 -10.30 8.52
N VAL A 40 10.89 -9.97 7.62
CA VAL A 40 10.27 -8.63 7.56
C VAL A 40 9.48 -8.37 8.84
N ALA A 41 8.72 -9.36 9.31
CA ALA A 41 7.97 -9.22 10.55
C ALA A 41 8.87 -9.05 11.77
N GLY A 42 9.97 -9.81 11.86
CA GLY A 42 10.98 -9.64 12.91
C GLY A 42 11.67 -8.28 12.85
N PHE A 43 12.01 -7.80 11.65
CA PHE A 43 12.56 -6.45 11.46
C PHE A 43 11.58 -5.35 11.93
N LEU A 44 10.31 -5.43 11.52
CA LEU A 44 9.30 -4.48 11.94
C LEU A 44 9.10 -4.51 13.46
N LEU A 45 9.09 -5.69 14.08
CA LEU A 45 8.99 -5.80 15.53
C LEU A 45 10.20 -5.17 16.23
N PHE A 46 11.41 -5.47 15.77
CA PHE A 46 12.64 -4.85 16.30
C PHE A 46 12.55 -3.32 16.26
N ARG A 47 12.15 -2.75 15.12
CA ARG A 47 12.06 -1.30 14.94
C ARG A 47 10.91 -0.65 15.71
N LEU A 48 9.77 -1.32 15.81
CA LEU A 48 8.56 -0.70 16.32
C LEU A 48 8.29 -0.99 17.79
N ARG A 49 9.04 -1.92 18.41
CA ARG A 49 8.85 -2.30 19.81
C ARG A 49 8.99 -1.11 20.77
N GLU A 50 9.92 -0.20 20.51
CA GLU A 50 10.11 1.01 21.34
C GLU A 50 8.87 1.90 21.37
N PHE A 51 8.01 1.83 20.35
CA PHE A 51 6.74 2.55 20.27
C PHE A 51 5.55 1.73 20.80
N GLY A 52 5.82 0.70 21.60
CA GLY A 52 4.81 -0.15 22.23
C GLY A 52 4.13 -1.15 21.27
N THR A 53 4.74 -1.45 20.13
CA THR A 53 4.19 -2.41 19.16
C THR A 53 4.60 -3.84 19.49
N SER A 54 3.60 -4.72 19.60
CA SER A 54 3.80 -6.14 19.89
C SER A 54 3.89 -6.99 18.62
N ALA A 55 4.40 -8.22 18.75
CA ALA A 55 4.38 -9.20 17.66
C ALA A 55 2.97 -9.45 17.10
N THR A 56 1.96 -9.50 17.96
CA THR A 56 0.55 -9.63 17.56
C THR A 56 0.09 -8.43 16.71
N ASP A 57 0.49 -7.21 17.07
CA ASP A 57 0.15 -6.01 16.30
C ASP A 57 0.78 -6.05 14.89
N ILE A 58 2.04 -6.49 14.78
CA ILE A 58 2.72 -6.69 13.50
C ILE A 58 1.99 -7.74 12.65
N LEU A 59 1.57 -8.85 13.25
CA LEU A 59 0.82 -9.89 12.54
C LEU A 59 -0.55 -9.39 12.07
N MET A 60 -1.28 -8.63 12.89
CA MET A 60 -2.54 -7.99 12.48
C MET A 60 -2.34 -7.06 11.29
N PHE A 61 -1.32 -6.21 11.35
CA PHE A 61 -0.96 -5.28 10.30
C PHE A 61 -0.59 -5.99 8.99
N LEU A 62 0.32 -6.97 9.03
CA LEU A 62 0.75 -7.69 7.83
C LEU A 62 -0.37 -8.56 7.25
N TYR A 63 -1.18 -9.18 8.10
CA TYR A 63 -2.35 -9.94 7.64
C TYR A 63 -3.39 -9.02 6.99
N PHE A 64 -3.59 -7.80 7.52
CA PHE A 64 -4.43 -6.78 6.89
C PHE A 64 -3.91 -6.39 5.50
N LEU A 65 -2.60 -6.09 5.38
CA LEU A 65 -1.99 -5.74 4.09
C LEU A 65 -2.13 -6.86 3.05
N LYS A 66 -2.01 -8.12 3.47
CA LYS A 66 -2.14 -9.25 2.54
C LYS A 66 -3.58 -9.49 2.11
N SER A 67 -4.50 -9.53 3.07
CA SER A 67 -5.88 -9.93 2.80
C SER A 67 -6.66 -8.82 2.11
N TYR A 68 -6.31 -7.55 2.37
CA TYR A 68 -6.94 -6.30 1.88
C TYR A 68 -8.49 -6.26 1.92
N ASN A 69 -9.13 -7.29 2.49
CA ASN A 69 -10.54 -7.55 2.32
C ASN A 69 -11.08 -8.31 3.53
N LYS A 70 -12.12 -7.71 4.12
CA LYS A 70 -13.02 -8.23 5.16
C LYS A 70 -12.44 -8.20 6.57
N THR A 71 -12.51 -7.01 7.17
CA THR A 71 -12.27 -6.76 8.59
C THR A 71 -12.96 -7.78 9.51
N TYR A 72 -14.13 -8.30 9.12
CA TYR A 72 -14.84 -9.37 9.83
C TYR A 72 -14.07 -10.69 9.95
N THR A 73 -13.39 -11.12 8.88
CA THR A 73 -12.61 -12.36 8.89
C THR A 73 -11.37 -12.20 9.77
N ASN A 74 -10.77 -11.01 9.73
CA ASN A 74 -9.57 -10.69 10.50
C ASN A 74 -9.85 -10.55 12.00
N VAL A 75 -10.96 -9.90 12.37
CA VAL A 75 -11.46 -9.80 13.76
C VAL A 75 -11.59 -11.19 14.39
N ASN A 76 -12.17 -12.14 13.67
CA ASN A 76 -12.32 -13.52 14.16
C ASN A 76 -10.98 -14.24 14.30
N THR A 77 -10.09 -14.11 13.31
CA THR A 77 -8.76 -14.72 13.34
C THR A 77 -7.96 -14.29 14.56
N PHE A 78 -7.96 -12.99 14.88
CA PHE A 78 -7.19 -12.44 15.99
C PHE A 78 -7.96 -12.37 17.31
N GLN A 79 -9.23 -12.81 17.34
CA GLN A 79 -10.11 -12.78 18.51
C GLN A 79 -10.22 -11.40 19.19
N VAL A 80 -10.19 -10.34 18.38
CA VAL A 80 -10.32 -8.95 18.82
C VAL A 80 -11.60 -8.35 18.26
N ASN A 81 -12.09 -7.26 18.86
CA ASN A 81 -13.20 -6.51 18.26
C ASN A 81 -12.73 -5.64 17.08
N HIS A 82 -13.69 -5.18 16.29
CA HIS A 82 -13.45 -4.43 15.05
C HIS A 82 -12.75 -3.08 15.28
N GLN A 83 -13.08 -2.40 16.38
CA GLN A 83 -12.46 -1.13 16.74
C GLN A 83 -10.98 -1.35 17.07
N LYS A 84 -10.68 -2.31 17.95
CA LYS A 84 -9.32 -2.65 18.36
C LYS A 84 -8.46 -3.08 17.18
N PHE A 85 -9.01 -3.92 16.29
CA PHE A 85 -8.31 -4.33 15.07
C PHE A 85 -7.94 -3.11 14.20
N SER A 86 -8.92 -2.24 13.93
CA SER A 86 -8.72 -1.04 13.12
C SER A 86 -7.70 -0.09 13.75
N GLU A 87 -7.84 0.21 15.05
CA GLU A 87 -6.90 1.06 15.78
C GLU A 87 -5.48 0.51 15.76
N THR A 88 -5.30 -0.80 15.97
CA THR A 88 -3.98 -1.44 15.89
C THR A 88 -3.39 -1.32 14.48
N VAL A 89 -4.15 -1.66 13.44
CA VAL A 89 -3.65 -1.61 12.05
C VAL A 89 -3.22 -0.19 11.68
N TRP A 90 -4.06 0.81 11.94
CA TRP A 90 -3.74 2.20 11.58
C TRP A 90 -2.61 2.78 12.42
N ARG A 91 -2.53 2.41 13.71
CA ARG A 91 -1.41 2.80 14.56
C ARG A 91 -0.09 2.25 14.03
N VAL A 92 -0.02 0.96 13.71
CA VAL A 92 1.20 0.33 13.17
C VAL A 92 1.52 0.90 11.79
N MET A 93 0.52 1.12 10.92
CA MET A 93 0.70 1.76 9.61
C MET A 93 1.37 3.13 9.76
N ASN A 94 0.88 3.97 10.67
CA ASN A 94 1.44 5.31 10.88
C ASN A 94 2.88 5.25 11.40
N GLN A 95 3.17 4.35 12.33
CA GLN A 95 4.53 4.14 12.84
C GLN A 95 5.49 3.66 11.73
N VAL A 96 5.03 2.75 10.86
CA VAL A 96 5.80 2.29 9.70
C VAL A 96 6.08 3.47 8.77
N ILE A 97 5.05 4.25 8.42
CA ILE A 97 5.20 5.41 7.52
C ILE A 97 6.17 6.44 8.13
N GLU A 98 6.02 6.78 9.41
CA GLU A 98 6.90 7.73 10.10
C GLU A 98 8.36 7.25 10.11
N HIS A 99 8.60 5.96 10.37
CA HIS A 99 9.94 5.38 10.36
C HIS A 99 10.53 5.29 8.95
N LEU A 100 9.71 4.94 7.94
CA LEU A 100 10.12 4.88 6.54
C LEU A 100 10.41 6.27 5.97
N ASN A 101 9.62 7.30 6.31
CA ASN A 101 9.85 8.68 5.85
C ASN A 101 11.21 9.23 6.29
N ASN A 102 11.75 8.75 7.42
CA ASN A 102 13.07 9.15 7.93
C ASN A 102 14.22 8.31 7.35
N THR A 103 13.93 7.20 6.68
CA THR A 103 14.93 6.21 6.23
C THR A 103 14.99 6.10 4.70
N ILE A 104 13.84 6.28 4.06
CA ILE A 104 13.65 6.28 2.61
C ILE A 104 13.34 7.72 2.24
N ASP A 105 14.29 8.36 1.58
CA ASP A 105 14.01 9.59 0.89
C ASP A 105 13.16 9.27 -0.34
N PHE A 106 11.86 9.51 -0.20
CA PHE A 106 10.90 9.30 -1.28
C PHE A 106 11.21 10.13 -2.51
N LEU A 107 12.01 11.21 -2.41
CA LEU A 107 12.39 12.05 -3.55
C LEU A 107 13.55 11.46 -4.35
N THR A 108 14.42 10.64 -3.74
CA THR A 108 15.61 10.06 -4.41
C THR A 108 15.43 8.60 -4.85
N ARG A 109 14.35 7.92 -4.45
CA ARG A 109 14.03 6.54 -4.90
C ARG A 109 13.70 6.39 -6.40
N PHE A 110 13.74 7.48 -7.17
CA PHE A 110 13.24 7.59 -8.54
C PHE A 110 14.34 7.68 -9.61
N GLN A 111 15.60 7.42 -9.25
CA GLN A 111 16.75 7.71 -10.11
C GLN A 111 17.21 6.53 -10.99
N ASP A 112 16.58 5.35 -10.86
CA ASP A 112 16.96 4.20 -11.67
C ASP A 112 16.42 4.31 -13.11
N VAL A 113 17.24 3.90 -14.08
CA VAL A 113 16.94 4.02 -15.53
C VAL A 113 16.49 2.65 -16.08
N PRO A 114 15.44 2.56 -16.91
CA PRO A 114 14.94 1.28 -17.43
C PRO A 114 16.02 0.53 -18.23
N THR A 115 16.23 -0.75 -17.93
CA THR A 115 17.28 -1.57 -18.58
C THR A 115 16.87 -2.19 -19.92
N SER A 116 15.59 -2.06 -20.33
CA SER A 116 15.04 -2.72 -21.53
C SER A 116 14.60 -1.74 -22.61
N ARG A 117 14.87 -2.06 -23.89
CA ARG A 117 14.45 -1.27 -25.06
C ARG A 117 12.92 -1.15 -25.24
N LEU A 118 12.11 -2.00 -24.60
CA LEU A 118 10.65 -1.97 -24.75
C LEU A 118 10.02 -0.73 -24.09
N PHE A 119 10.71 -0.17 -23.09
CA PHE A 119 10.29 1.00 -22.33
C PHE A 119 11.29 2.15 -22.46
N GLU A 120 12.03 2.16 -23.57
CA GLU A 120 12.95 3.25 -23.90
C GLU A 120 12.17 4.56 -23.91
N ASN A 121 12.62 5.53 -23.09
CA ASN A 121 11.97 6.82 -22.85
C ASN A 121 10.59 6.79 -22.16
N VAL A 122 10.14 5.66 -21.62
CA VAL A 122 8.97 5.63 -20.73
C VAL A 122 9.45 5.86 -19.30
N CYS A 123 9.02 6.95 -18.66
CA CYS A 123 9.51 7.29 -17.32
C CYS A 123 8.64 6.68 -16.20
N PHE A 124 7.33 6.52 -16.45
CA PHE A 124 6.38 5.98 -15.49
C PHE A 124 5.12 5.45 -16.17
N ILE A 125 4.43 4.55 -15.48
CA ILE A 125 3.08 4.06 -15.82
C ILE A 125 2.07 4.77 -14.93
N ILE A 126 0.92 5.13 -15.48
CA ILE A 126 -0.24 5.62 -14.74
C ILE A 126 -1.39 4.66 -14.97
N ASP A 127 -1.95 4.09 -13.90
CA ASP A 127 -3.16 3.28 -13.97
C ASP A 127 -4.33 3.97 -13.27
N GLY A 128 -5.46 4.09 -13.98
CA GLY A 128 -6.69 4.66 -13.45
C GLY A 128 -7.53 3.62 -12.72
N THR A 129 -7.56 3.66 -11.39
CA THR A 129 -8.40 2.80 -10.56
C THR A 129 -9.79 3.40 -10.36
N GLU A 130 -10.82 2.59 -10.62
CA GLU A 130 -12.23 2.96 -10.50
C GLU A 130 -12.81 2.52 -9.15
N CYS A 131 -13.29 3.48 -8.34
CA CYS A 131 -13.92 3.21 -7.05
C CYS A 131 -15.41 3.52 -7.10
N PHE A 132 -16.26 2.48 -7.06
CA PHE A 132 -17.70 2.64 -7.13
C PHE A 132 -18.28 3.27 -5.87
N LEU A 133 -19.28 4.13 -6.08
CA LEU A 133 -20.05 4.76 -5.02
C LEU A 133 -21.51 4.32 -5.08
N TYR A 134 -22.16 4.30 -3.92
CA TYR A 134 -23.61 4.27 -3.87
C TYR A 134 -24.19 5.52 -4.55
N ARG A 135 -25.34 5.38 -5.20
CA ARG A 135 -26.03 6.50 -5.84
C ARG A 135 -26.35 7.57 -4.79
N PRO A 136 -25.81 8.78 -4.91
CA PRO A 136 -26.15 9.88 -4.00
C PRO A 136 -27.63 10.24 -4.10
N SER A 137 -28.26 10.66 -3.01
CA SER A 137 -29.67 11.10 -3.02
C SER A 137 -29.84 12.44 -3.72
N ASP A 138 -28.85 13.34 -3.57
CA ASP A 138 -28.86 14.65 -4.19
C ASP A 138 -28.56 14.57 -5.70
N ASN A 139 -29.42 15.22 -6.51
CA ASN A 139 -29.34 15.17 -7.97
C ASN A 139 -28.12 15.91 -8.54
N HIS A 140 -27.66 16.97 -7.89
CA HIS A 140 -26.46 17.69 -8.31
C HIS A 140 -25.22 16.83 -8.08
N ILE A 141 -25.11 16.20 -6.91
CA ILE A 141 -24.03 15.27 -6.56
C ILE A 141 -24.05 14.03 -7.48
N GLN A 142 -25.22 13.47 -7.79
CA GLN A 142 -25.33 12.38 -8.76
C GLN A 142 -24.66 12.72 -10.10
N ARG A 143 -24.96 13.89 -10.67
CA ARG A 143 -24.39 14.33 -11.96
C ARG A 143 -22.88 14.51 -11.92
N ILE A 144 -22.32 14.86 -10.76
CA ILE A 144 -20.87 15.03 -10.58
C ILE A 144 -20.15 13.69 -10.61
N TYR A 145 -20.64 12.70 -9.87
CA TYR A 145 -19.98 11.40 -9.72
C TYR A 145 -20.36 10.36 -10.79
N TYR A 146 -21.37 10.63 -11.61
CA TYR A 146 -21.80 9.71 -12.66
C TYR A 146 -20.79 9.66 -13.82
N SER A 147 -20.26 8.47 -14.10
CA SER A 147 -19.45 8.21 -15.29
C SER A 147 -20.34 7.76 -16.44
N GLY A 148 -20.38 8.52 -17.54
CA GLY A 148 -21.12 8.14 -18.74
C GLY A 148 -20.59 6.85 -19.40
N LYS A 149 -19.27 6.64 -19.38
CA LYS A 149 -18.61 5.44 -19.93
C LYS A 149 -18.98 4.19 -19.14
N LYS A 150 -18.94 4.26 -17.81
CA LYS A 150 -19.19 3.11 -16.92
C LYS A 150 -20.65 2.97 -16.50
N LYS A 151 -21.49 3.97 -16.81
CA LYS A 151 -22.91 4.05 -16.48
C LYS A 151 -23.20 3.92 -14.98
N ARG A 152 -22.28 4.36 -14.12
CA ARG A 152 -22.33 4.21 -12.65
C ARG A 152 -21.71 5.42 -11.94
N HIS A 153 -22.08 5.61 -10.67
CA HIS A 153 -21.46 6.62 -9.81
C HIS A 153 -20.14 6.09 -9.27
N MET A 154 -19.09 6.87 -9.41
CA MET A 154 -17.75 6.45 -9.04
C MET A 154 -16.81 7.65 -8.84
N MET A 155 -15.73 7.38 -8.12
CA MET A 155 -14.52 8.19 -8.14
C MET A 155 -13.44 7.43 -8.88
N LYS A 156 -12.44 8.18 -9.33
CA LYS A 156 -11.21 7.63 -9.87
C LYS A 156 -10.06 8.05 -8.99
N TYR A 157 -9.14 7.13 -8.81
CA TYR A 157 -7.79 7.40 -8.33
C TYR A 157 -6.85 7.00 -9.45
N HIS A 158 -5.69 7.63 -9.55
CA HIS A 158 -4.64 7.12 -10.40
C HIS A 158 -3.44 6.72 -9.56
N ILE A 159 -2.84 5.59 -9.93
CA ILE A 159 -1.64 5.07 -9.31
C ILE A 159 -0.54 5.27 -10.33
N VAL A 160 0.47 6.04 -9.94
CA VAL A 160 1.67 6.25 -10.74
C VAL A 160 2.69 5.22 -10.29
N VAL A 161 3.30 4.49 -11.22
CA VAL A 161 4.21 3.37 -10.95
C VAL A 161 5.48 3.54 -11.77
N SER A 162 6.63 3.31 -11.14
CA SER A 162 7.92 3.28 -11.80
C SER A 162 7.98 2.09 -12.74
N ILE A 163 8.39 2.33 -13.98
CA ILE A 163 8.55 1.25 -14.96
C ILE A 163 9.77 0.36 -14.65
N VAL A 164 10.72 0.88 -13.87
CA VAL A 164 12.03 0.23 -13.68
C VAL A 164 11.94 -0.86 -12.63
N ASP A 165 11.26 -0.60 -11.53
CA ASP A 165 11.22 -1.45 -10.35
C ASP A 165 9.78 -1.80 -9.91
N GLY A 166 8.76 -1.22 -10.54
CA GLY A 166 7.36 -1.48 -10.24
C GLY A 166 6.85 -0.81 -8.96
N HIS A 167 7.62 0.11 -8.35
CA HIS A 167 7.17 0.81 -7.15
C HIS A 167 6.13 1.88 -7.45
N ILE A 168 5.16 2.03 -6.55
CA ILE A 168 4.18 3.13 -6.62
C ILE A 168 4.89 4.46 -6.34
N LEU A 169 4.94 5.33 -7.34
CA LEU A 169 5.47 6.68 -7.30
C LEU A 169 4.52 7.63 -6.56
N ASP A 170 3.22 7.57 -6.87
CA ASP A 170 2.20 8.41 -6.28
C ASP A 170 0.81 7.76 -6.38
N VAL A 171 -0.12 8.19 -5.53
CA VAL A 171 -1.55 7.87 -5.59
C VAL A 171 -2.33 9.16 -5.50
N CYS A 172 -2.99 9.56 -6.59
CA CYS A 172 -3.69 10.85 -6.61
C CYS A 172 -5.18 10.71 -6.91
N GLY A 173 -5.91 11.73 -6.46
CA GLY A 173 -7.36 11.77 -6.43
C GLY A 173 -7.88 12.27 -5.08
N PRO A 174 -9.18 12.14 -4.81
CA PRO A 174 -10.18 11.58 -5.72
C PRO A 174 -10.50 12.49 -6.90
N PHE A 175 -10.60 11.91 -8.09
CA PHE A 175 -11.15 12.56 -9.28
C PHE A 175 -12.59 12.08 -9.53
N TYR A 176 -13.42 12.93 -10.13
CA TYR A 176 -14.77 12.53 -10.50
C TYR A 176 -14.79 11.47 -11.60
N GLY A 177 -15.76 10.55 -11.56
CA GLY A 177 -15.87 9.42 -12.50
C GLY A 177 -15.94 9.78 -13.99
N LYS A 178 -16.29 11.03 -14.32
CA LYS A 178 -16.33 11.57 -15.69
C LYS A 178 -14.99 12.08 -16.21
N VAL A 179 -13.98 12.25 -15.34
CA VAL A 179 -12.66 12.75 -15.74
C VAL A 179 -11.94 11.66 -16.55
N HIS A 180 -11.33 12.05 -17.67
CA HIS A 180 -10.55 11.15 -18.51
C HIS A 180 -9.18 10.88 -17.90
N ASP A 181 -8.65 9.69 -18.12
CA ASP A 181 -7.40 9.24 -17.49
C ASP A 181 -6.21 10.12 -17.90
N ILE A 182 -6.16 10.54 -19.18
CA ILE A 182 -5.17 11.51 -19.67
C ILE A 182 -5.26 12.88 -18.98
N THR A 183 -6.46 13.31 -18.58
CA THR A 183 -6.64 14.58 -17.86
C THR A 183 -6.12 14.47 -16.43
N MET A 184 -6.36 13.33 -15.77
CA MET A 184 -5.80 13.06 -14.44
C MET A 184 -4.27 13.03 -14.49
N ALA A 185 -3.70 12.33 -15.48
CA ALA A 185 -2.25 12.25 -15.69
C ALA A 185 -1.61 13.64 -15.88
N LYS A 186 -2.19 14.49 -16.74
CA LYS A 186 -1.69 15.86 -16.97
C LYS A 186 -1.75 16.71 -15.70
N SER A 187 -2.87 16.64 -14.96
CA SER A 187 -3.02 17.38 -13.70
C SER A 187 -1.94 17.01 -12.69
N TRP A 188 -1.54 15.74 -12.64
CA TRP A 188 -0.48 15.27 -11.76
C TRP A 188 0.91 15.75 -12.18
N ILE A 189 1.23 15.66 -13.47
CA ILE A 189 2.50 16.16 -14.05
C ILE A 189 2.67 17.65 -13.72
N GLU A 190 1.62 18.45 -13.97
CA GLU A 190 1.60 19.88 -13.69
C GLU A 190 1.77 20.18 -12.19
N SER A 191 1.05 19.45 -11.34
CA SER A 191 1.06 19.71 -9.88
C SER A 191 2.38 19.33 -9.21
N ASN A 192 3.13 18.39 -9.79
CA ASN A 192 4.43 17.95 -9.28
C ASN A 192 5.62 18.61 -10.00
N ASN A 193 5.38 19.58 -10.89
CA ASN A 193 6.39 20.25 -11.70
C ASN A 193 7.29 19.27 -12.47
N ILE A 194 6.72 18.18 -12.98
CA ILE A 194 7.46 17.18 -13.75
C ILE A 194 7.70 17.72 -15.15
N VAL A 195 8.97 17.83 -15.53
CA VAL A 195 9.39 18.27 -16.87
C VAL A 195 9.84 17.03 -17.63
N LEU A 196 9.06 16.61 -18.63
CA LEU A 196 9.45 15.55 -19.56
C LEU A 196 10.43 16.11 -20.59
N GLN A 197 11.56 15.45 -20.79
CA GLN A 197 12.54 15.78 -21.83
C GLN A 197 12.04 15.37 -23.22
N GLU A 198 12.71 15.85 -24.27
CA GLU A 198 12.37 15.50 -25.64
C GLU A 198 12.47 13.98 -25.86
N GLY A 199 11.35 13.37 -26.24
CA GLY A 199 11.23 11.92 -26.45
C GLY A 199 10.75 11.14 -25.22
N GLU A 200 10.70 11.73 -24.04
CA GLU A 200 10.14 11.09 -22.84
C GLU A 200 8.62 11.01 -22.90
N MET A 201 8.09 9.88 -22.46
CA MET A 201 6.67 9.56 -22.47
C MET A 201 6.27 8.89 -21.15
N PHE A 202 4.96 8.85 -20.91
CA PHE A 202 4.36 8.01 -19.89
C PHE A 202 3.32 7.09 -20.53
N LEU A 203 3.07 5.96 -19.89
CA LEU A 203 2.11 4.97 -20.36
C LEU A 203 0.86 5.01 -19.46
N GLY A 204 -0.34 4.93 -20.04
CA GLY A 204 -1.60 4.88 -19.31
C GLY A 204 -2.78 4.40 -20.14
#